data_AF-A0A833TR33-F1
#
_entry.id   AF-A0A833TR33-F1
#
_cell.length_a   1.000
_cell.length_b   1.000
_cell.length_c   1.000
_cell.angle_alpha   90.00
_cell.angle_beta   90.00
_cell.angle_gamma   90.00
#
_symmetry.space_group_name_H-M   'P 1'
#
loop_
_entity.id
_entity.type
_entity.pdbx_description
1 polymer ?
#
loop_
_entity_poly.entity_id
_entity_poly.type
_entity_poly.pdbx_seq_one_letter_code
_entity_poly.pdbx_strand_id
1 'polypeptide(L)' 'MELTEEVRIYFFNHNVGVLDTRITRSRFVYIETDDLHSMYRYSLESPEMLQHDVGHNEWRDIWLGVRREQTALF' A
#
# COMPACT_ATOMS: atom_id res chain seq x y z
N MET A 1 -10.32 4.48 -8.41
CA MET A 1 -10.27 4.89 -6.98
C MET A 1 -8.89 5.47 -6.75
N GLU A 2 -8.75 6.47 -5.89
CA GLU A 2 -7.44 6.99 -5.51
C GLU A 2 -6.89 6.23 -4.30
N LEU A 3 -5.61 5.86 -4.34
CA LEU A 3 -4.88 5.27 -3.20
C LEU A 3 -4.68 6.34 -2.11
N THR A 4 -4.53 5.91 -0.85
CA THR A 4 -4.20 6.87 0.22
C THR A 4 -2.81 7.45 0.03
N GLU A 5 -2.55 8.62 0.61
CA GLU A 5 -1.30 9.34 0.43
C GLU A 5 -0.10 8.52 0.91
N GLU A 6 -0.26 7.79 2.02
CA GLU A 6 0.78 6.95 2.61
C GLU A 6 1.19 5.81 1.66
N VAL A 7 0.21 5.14 1.05
CA VAL A 7 0.45 4.06 0.08
C VAL A 7 1.10 4.62 -1.19
N ARG A 8 0.65 5.78 -1.66
CA ARG A 8 1.25 6.47 -2.82
C ARG A 8 2.71 6.84 -2.56
N ILE A 9 3.01 7.43 -1.40
CA ILE A 9 4.37 7.79 -0.99
C ILE A 9 5.24 6.54 -0.90
N TYR A 10 4.73 5.46 -0.31
CA TYR A 10 5.46 4.20 -0.20
C TYR A 10 5.84 3.64 -1.57
N PHE A 11 4.87 3.51 -2.48
CA PHE A 11 5.13 3.00 -3.83
C PHE A 11 6.05 3.91 -4.63
N PHE A 12 5.90 5.23 -4.52
CA PHE A 12 6.81 6.18 -5.16
C PHE A 12 8.25 6.01 -4.66
N ASN A 13 8.45 5.92 -3.34
CA ASN A 13 9.79 5.77 -2.74
C ASN A 13 10.44 4.41 -3.06
N HIS A 14 9.65 3.37 -3.32
CA HIS A 14 10.13 2.03 -3.66
C HIS A 14 10.09 1.74 -5.15
N ASN A 15 9.74 2.73 -5.98
CA ASN A 15 9.62 2.60 -7.43
C ASN A 15 8.70 1.44 -7.87
N VAL A 16 7.56 1.32 -7.18
CA VAL A 16 6.52 0.31 -7.45
C VAL A 16 5.44 0.93 -8.35
N GLY A 17 5.25 0.37 -9.53
CA GLY A 17 4.21 0.75 -10.48
C GLY A 17 2.88 0.08 -10.16
N VAL A 18 1.79 0.85 -10.14
CA VAL A 18 0.43 0.33 -9.94
C VAL A 18 -0.18 -0.03 -11.29
N LEU A 19 -0.62 -1.28 -11.43
CA LEU A 19 -1.25 -1.81 -12.64
C LEU A 19 -2.78 -1.77 -12.53
N ASP A 20 -3.34 -2.26 -11.42
CA ASP A 20 -4.79 -2.25 -11.17
C ASP A 20 -5.11 -2.06 -9.68
N THR A 21 -6.32 -1.57 -9.40
CA THR A 21 -6.84 -1.42 -8.04
C THR A 21 -8.27 -1.91 -7.93
N ARG A 22 -8.52 -2.78 -6.94
CA ARG A 22 -9.86 -3.34 -6.71
C ARG A 22 -10.26 -3.26 -5.25
N ILE A 23 -11.48 -2.78 -5.00
CA ILE A 23 -12.10 -2.81 -3.67
C ILE A 23 -12.97 -4.06 -3.54
N THR A 24 -12.88 -4.75 -2.42
CA THR A 24 -13.76 -5.86 -2.07
C THR A 24 -14.89 -5.41 -1.14
N ARG A 25 -15.95 -6.23 -1.04
CA ARG A 25 -17.07 -5.97 -0.12
C ARG A 25 -16.63 -5.90 1.35
N SER A 26 -15.53 -6.58 1.69
CA SER A 26 -14.92 -6.57 3.03
C SER A 26 -14.06 -5.33 3.29
N ARG A 27 -14.18 -4.28 2.47
CA ARG A 27 -13.45 -3.00 2.60
C ARG A 27 -11.93 -3.12 2.51
N PHE A 28 -11.42 -4.18 1.87
CA PHE A 28 -10.01 -4.26 1.49
C PHE A 28 -9.81 -3.69 0.09
N VAL A 29 -8.75 -2.91 -0.06
CA VAL A 29 -8.19 -2.49 -1.33
C VAL A 29 -7.09 -3.46 -1.70
N TYR A 30 -7.21 -4.11 -2.85
CA TYR A 30 -6.17 -4.91 -3.48
C TYR A 30 -5.54 -4.11 -4.60
N ILE A 31 -4.23 -4.21 -4.73
CA ILE A 31 -3.43 -3.44 -5.66
C ILE A 31 -2.51 -4.42 -6.39
N GLU A 32 -2.71 -4.54 -7.69
CA GLU A 32 -1.79 -5.26 -8.55
C GLU A 32 -0.67 -4.32 -8.97
N THR A 33 0.56 -4.78 -8.87
CA THR A 33 1.77 -3.99 -9.12
C THR A 33 2.75 -4.72 -10.03
N ASP A 34 3.70 -3.98 -10.60
CA ASP A 34 4.78 -4.52 -11.43
C ASP A 34 6.01 -5.00 -10.62
N ASP A 35 5.92 -4.99 -9.29
CA ASP A 35 6.97 -5.42 -8.37
C ASP A 35 7.09 -6.96 -8.29
N LEU A 36 8.19 -7.44 -7.70
CA LEU A 36 8.40 -8.85 -7.37
C LEU A 36 7.24 -9.42 -6.54
N HIS A 37 6.66 -8.59 -5.67
CA HIS A 37 5.41 -8.86 -4.97
C HIS A 37 4.25 -8.28 -5.77
N SER A 38 3.69 -9.08 -6.68
CA SER A 38 2.68 -8.59 -7.63
C SER A 38 1.40 -8.08 -6.98
N MET A 39 1.13 -8.42 -5.72
CA MET A 39 -0.12 -8.07 -5.04
C MET A 39 0.12 -7.44 -3.67
N TYR A 40 -0.43 -6.25 -3.48
CA TYR A 40 -0.52 -5.56 -2.21
C TYR A 40 -1.98 -5.42 -1.79
N ARG A 41 -2.23 -5.25 -0.49
CA ARG A 41 -3.56 -4.88 0.02
C ARG A 41 -3.48 -4.04 1.29
N TYR A 42 -4.53 -3.27 1.55
CA TYR A 42 -4.73 -2.62 2.84
C TYR A 42 -6.23 -2.56 3.17
N SER A 43 -6.55 -2.42 4.45
CA SER A 43 -7.93 -2.19 4.90
C SER A 43 -8.27 -0.70 4.77
N LEU A 44 -9.45 -0.35 4.23
CA LEU A 44 -9.93 1.04 4.25
C LEU A 44 -10.09 1.59 5.68
N GLU A 45 -10.11 0.72 6.70
CA GLU A 45 -10.20 1.11 8.11
C GLU A 45 -8.81 1.33 8.76
N SER A 46 -7.74 0.83 8.14
CA SER A 46 -6.36 0.95 8.60
C SER A 46 -5.40 0.95 7.39
N PRO A 47 -5.41 2.03 6.59
CA PRO A 47 -4.55 2.14 5.40
C PRO A 47 -3.05 2.24 5.73
N GLU A 48 -2.70 2.59 6.96
CA GLU A 48 -1.34 2.60 7.48
C GLU A 48 -0.72 1.19 7.58
N MET A 49 -1.54 0.14 7.57
CA MET A 49 -1.09 -1.25 7.53
C MET A 49 -1.23 -1.77 6.10
N LEU A 50 -0.19 -1.56 5.29
CA LEU A 50 -0.06 -2.15 3.96
C LEU A 50 0.42 -3.58 4.11
N GLN A 51 -0.09 -4.49 3.29
CA GLN A 51 0.32 -5.89 3.29
C GLN A 51 0.72 -6.29 1.88
N HIS A 52 1.75 -7.12 1.74
CA HIS A 52 2.11 -7.69 0.44
C HIS A 52 2.02 -9.22 0.48
N ASP A 53 1.64 -9.81 -0.66
CA ASP A 53 1.54 -11.25 -0.82
C ASP A 53 2.94 -11.87 -0.89
N VAL A 54 3.16 -12.93 -0.10
CA VAL A 54 4.39 -13.73 -0.12
C VAL A 54 4.15 -15.16 -0.61
N GLY A 55 2.94 -15.45 -1.11
CA GLY A 55 2.52 -16.77 -1.60
C GLY A 55 1.92 -17.64 -0.49
N HIS A 56 1.30 -18.76 -0.88
CA HIS A 56 0.65 -19.70 0.04
C HIS A 56 -0.42 -19.07 0.96
N ASN A 57 -1.09 -18.02 0.50
CA ASN A 57 -2.04 -17.20 1.28
C ASN A 57 -1.43 -16.48 2.49
N GLU A 58 -0.11 -16.31 2.52
CA GLU A 58 0.58 -15.55 3.54
C GLU A 58 0.73 -14.09 3.11
N TRP A 59 0.56 -13.19 4.07
CA TRP A 59 0.67 -11.74 3.88
C TRP A 59 1.65 -11.20 4.91
N ARG A 60 2.54 -10.31 4.48
CA ARG A 60 3.48 -9.63 5.37
C ARG A 60 3.09 -8.18 5.56
N ASP A 61 3.09 -7.76 6.81
CA ASP A 61 2.70 -6.41 7.21
C ASP A 61 3.85 -5.42 6.98
N ILE A 62 3.49 -4.27 6.43
CA ILE A 62 4.32 -3.09 6.22
C ILE A 62 3.59 -1.93 6.90
N TRP A 63 4.14 -1.49 8.03
CA TRP A 63 3.63 -0.32 8.72
C TRP A 63 4.12 0.94 8.01
N LEU A 64 3.20 1.60 7.31
CA LEU A 64 3.41 2.90 6.70
C LEU A 64 3.46 3.93 7.82
N GLY A 65 4.65 4.15 8.35
CA GLY A 65 4.88 5.12 9.41
C GLY A 65 4.38 6.48 8.97
N VAL A 66 3.41 7.02 9.70
CA VAL A 66 3.06 8.44 9.60
C VAL A 66 4.29 9.21 10.05
N ARG A 67 5.18 9.58 9.13
CA ARG A 67 6.13 10.68 9.37
C ARG A 67 5.30 11.98 9.40
N ARG A 68 4.59 12.21 10.51
CA ARG A 68 4.44 13.57 11.00
C ARG A 68 5.85 13.99 11.43
N GLU A 69 6.32 15.13 10.91
CA GLU A 69 7.69 15.68 10.99
C GLU A 69 8.62 15.23 9.84
N GLN A 70 9.14 16.08 8.96
CA GLN A 70 9.34 17.53 8.98
C GLN A 70 9.02 18.13 7.62
N THR A 71 8.03 19.02 7.55
CA THR A 71 8.08 20.12 6.59
C THR A 71 9.25 21.00 7.05
N ALA A 72 10.44 20.75 6.51
CA ALA A 72 11.52 21.70 6.69
C ALA A 72 11.13 22.95 5.90
N LEU A 73 10.73 24.00 6.64
CA LEU A 73 10.64 25.36 6.14
C LEU A 73 11.99 25.73 5.53
N PHE A 74 12.02 25.88 4.20
CA PHE A 74 13.05 26.61 3.49
C PHE A 74 12.37 27.60 2.55
#